data_AF-A0A0F6Q1I0-F1
#
_entry.id   AF-A0A0F6Q1I0-F1
#
_cell.length_a   1.000
_cell.length_b   1.000
_cell.length_c   1.000
_cell.angle_alpha   90.00
_cell.angle_beta   90.00
_cell.angle_gamma   90.00
#
_symmetry.space_group_name_H-M   'P 1'
#
loop_
_entity.id
_entity.type
_entity.pdbx_description
1 polymer ?
#
loop_
_entity_poly.entity_id
_entity_poly.type
_entity_poly.pdbx_seq_one_letter_code
_entity_poly.pdbx_strand_id
1 'polypeptide(L)'
;MLAAAGLAPVSRQQAASCEYVLLRRAAAPPAAHVVLEVPDDGSYAWVEALRDALARAEAEDMRVYCVSRAPASGVLGLCTCLRGEAGGRRLRCYYLPGARDAFRPDAAPYAAQVRRDLAVNVLRAGVWGSYRHVALGDAAEAQLQVEHAYVNTLTRGDLSSLRWIESPLRHARHVPQSPRTDLCRVYCAPLNFRDIMLATGKLPPDALPGNLAGQECILGLEFSGRSSDGKRVMGMVAACGLASTVLADKGFLWEVPAKWSLEEAATVPVAYATAYYALVVRGRMRRGEAVLVHAGTGGVGQAAVAIALHAGCTVYTTVGTPDKRAFLRERFPTLPPENIGNSRDTSF
;
A
#
# COMPACT_ATOMS: atom_id res chain seq x y z
N MET A 1 46.04 -2.00 9.86
CA MET A 1 45.71 -2.12 8.43
C MET A 1 45.43 -0.78 7.74
N LEU A 2 44.55 0.09 8.24
CA LEU A 2 44.17 1.34 7.54
C LEU A 2 45.31 2.36 7.35
N ALA A 3 46.16 2.54 8.37
CA ALA A 3 47.32 3.44 8.29
C ALA A 3 48.38 2.93 7.29
N ALA A 4 48.53 1.61 7.14
CA ALA A 4 49.45 1.00 6.18
C ALA A 4 49.01 1.22 4.72
N ALA A 5 47.72 1.51 4.47
CA ALA A 5 47.21 1.90 3.16
C ALA A 5 47.32 3.42 2.87
N GLY A 6 47.89 4.21 3.80
CA GLY A 6 48.04 5.65 3.68
C GLY A 6 46.73 6.44 3.83
N LEU A 7 45.69 5.83 4.41
CA LEU A 7 44.38 6.45 4.60
C LEU A 7 44.24 7.03 6.01
N ALA A 8 43.72 8.25 6.11
CA ALA A 8 43.39 8.93 7.36
C ALA A 8 41.87 9.15 7.49
N PRO A 9 41.30 9.10 8.70
CA PRO A 9 39.91 9.48 8.93
C PRO A 9 39.75 11.00 8.78
N VAL A 10 38.91 11.41 7.84
CA VAL A 10 38.65 12.83 7.51
C VAL A 10 37.30 13.30 8.06
N SER A 11 36.36 12.38 8.26
CA SER A 11 35.07 12.65 8.88
C SER A 11 34.56 11.40 9.58
N ARG A 12 33.89 11.59 10.72
CA ARG A 12 33.13 10.56 11.43
C ARG A 12 31.73 11.06 11.67
N GLN A 13 30.72 10.21 11.47
CA GLN A 13 29.35 10.51 11.83
C GLN A 13 28.73 9.31 12.53
N GLN A 14 28.11 9.55 13.68
CA GLN A 14 27.40 8.55 14.44
C GLN A 14 25.91 8.57 14.04
N ALA A 15 25.39 7.42 13.61
CA ALA A 15 23.97 7.17 13.48
C ALA A 15 23.48 6.29 14.64
N ALA A 16 22.16 6.11 14.75
CA ALA A 16 21.55 5.34 15.84
C ALA A 16 22.01 3.88 15.89
N SER A 17 22.37 3.28 14.74
CA SER A 17 22.74 1.86 14.63
C SER A 17 24.18 1.62 14.17
N CYS A 18 24.94 2.65 13.76
CA CYS A 18 26.28 2.48 13.22
C CYS A 18 27.12 3.78 13.23
N GLU A 19 28.45 3.63 13.11
CA GLU A 19 29.39 4.73 12.86
C GLU A 19 29.80 4.73 11.38
N TYR A 20 29.70 5.88 10.72
CA TYR A 20 30.23 6.11 9.38
C TYR A 20 31.56 6.84 9.45
N VAL A 21 32.61 6.24 8.91
CA VAL A 21 33.96 6.83 8.86
C VAL A 21 34.37 7.05 7.41
N LEU A 22 34.63 8.30 7.03
CA LEU A 22 35.21 8.63 5.73
C LEU A 22 36.74 8.60 5.83
N LEU A 23 37.34 7.65 5.12
CA LEU A 23 38.79 7.51 5.01
C LEU A 23 39.29 8.07 3.68
N ARG A 24 40.39 8.82 3.70
CA ARG A 24 41.01 9.38 2.50
C ARG A 24 42.53 9.39 2.65
N ARG A 25 43.25 9.27 1.53
CA ARG A 25 44.68 9.58 1.49
C ARG A 25 44.91 11.06 1.78
N ALA A 26 45.83 11.36 2.69
CA ALA A 26 46.22 12.73 2.99
C ALA A 26 46.85 13.37 1.75
N ALA A 27 46.29 14.49 1.30
CA ALA A 27 46.82 15.27 0.18
C ALA A 27 46.49 16.75 0.43
N ALA A 28 47.49 17.62 0.35
CA ALA A 28 47.27 19.05 0.40
C ALA A 28 46.55 19.51 -0.88
N PRO A 29 45.56 20.42 -0.79
CA PRO A 29 45.04 21.06 -1.99
C PRO A 29 46.14 21.90 -2.65
N PRO A 30 46.13 22.06 -3.99
CA PRO A 30 46.99 23.01 -4.67
C PRO A 30 46.86 24.43 -4.11
N ALA A 31 47.94 25.21 -4.20
CA ALA A 31 47.95 26.59 -3.75
C ALA A 31 47.09 27.50 -4.65
N ALA A 32 47.13 27.25 -5.97
CA ALA A 32 46.33 27.97 -6.94
C ALA A 32 44.85 27.60 -6.84
N HIS A 33 43.98 28.61 -6.75
CA HIS A 33 42.54 28.41 -6.69
C HIS A 33 41.75 29.61 -7.23
N VAL A 34 40.49 29.36 -7.59
CA VAL A 34 39.49 30.38 -7.87
C VAL A 34 38.24 30.13 -7.03
N VAL A 35 37.64 31.21 -6.53
CA VAL A 35 36.36 31.17 -5.81
C VAL A 35 35.28 31.76 -6.70
N LEU A 36 34.23 30.99 -6.93
CA LEU A 36 33.06 31.37 -7.69
C LEU A 36 31.84 31.33 -6.78
N GLU A 37 31.29 32.50 -6.47
CA GLU A 37 30.02 32.60 -5.75
C GLU A 37 28.86 32.39 -6.73
N VAL A 38 27.90 31.57 -6.33
CA VAL A 38 26.63 31.31 -7.01
C VAL A 38 25.59 32.24 -6.38
N PRO A 39 25.32 33.41 -7.00
CA PRO A 39 24.31 34.34 -6.53
C PRO A 39 22.89 33.80 -6.71
N ASP A 40 21.96 34.37 -5.93
CA ASP A 40 20.51 34.13 -6.03
C ASP A 40 19.82 35.32 -6.71
N ASP A 41 20.33 35.70 -7.88
CA ASP A 41 19.89 36.88 -8.63
C ASP A 41 19.25 36.53 -9.99
N GLY A 42 19.18 35.24 -10.33
CA GLY A 42 18.63 34.74 -11.60
C GLY A 42 19.47 35.08 -12.84
N SER A 43 20.65 35.68 -12.70
CA SER A 43 21.47 36.14 -13.84
C SER A 43 22.26 35.03 -14.53
N TYR A 44 22.54 33.92 -13.82
CA TYR A 44 23.35 32.77 -14.25
C TYR A 44 24.73 33.11 -14.85
N ALA A 45 25.22 34.35 -14.73
CA ALA A 45 26.51 34.77 -15.31
C ALA A 45 27.71 33.99 -14.74
N TRP A 46 27.58 33.49 -13.52
CA TRP A 46 28.57 32.63 -12.87
C TRP A 46 28.78 31.29 -13.58
N VAL A 47 27.85 30.85 -14.44
CA VAL A 47 27.96 29.60 -15.19
C VAL A 47 29.10 29.65 -16.20
N GLU A 48 29.23 30.75 -16.94
CA GLU A 48 30.34 30.94 -17.89
C GLU A 48 31.68 31.03 -17.17
N ALA A 49 31.73 31.79 -16.06
CA ALA A 49 32.92 31.86 -15.22
C ALA A 49 33.32 30.48 -14.65
N LEU A 50 32.35 29.63 -14.30
CA LEU A 50 32.57 28.25 -13.86
C LEU A 50 33.10 27.37 -14.99
N ARG A 51 32.53 27.48 -16.20
CA ARG A 51 32.99 26.76 -17.39
C ARG A 51 34.44 27.09 -17.71
N ASP A 52 34.79 28.38 -17.76
CA ASP A 52 36.14 28.84 -18.07
C ASP A 52 37.15 28.42 -17.01
N ALA A 53 36.76 28.51 -15.73
CA ALA A 53 37.58 28.05 -14.61
C ALA A 53 37.88 26.54 -14.71
N LEU A 54 36.87 25.72 -15.02
CA LEU A 54 37.04 24.27 -15.15
C LEU A 54 37.94 23.88 -16.34
N ALA A 55 37.82 24.58 -17.47
CA ALA A 55 38.66 24.33 -18.65
C ALA A 55 40.16 24.53 -18.37
N ARG A 56 40.49 25.47 -17.47
CA ARG A 56 41.87 25.83 -17.10
C ARG A 56 42.41 25.05 -15.89
N ALA A 57 41.52 24.53 -15.04
CA ALA A 57 41.88 24.01 -13.72
C ALA A 57 42.88 22.85 -13.75
N GLU A 58 42.86 22.02 -14.80
CA GLU A 58 43.78 20.89 -14.92
C GLU A 58 45.19 21.33 -15.35
N ALA A 59 45.28 22.17 -16.38
CA ALA A 59 46.55 22.70 -16.90
C ALA A 59 47.27 23.61 -15.89
N GLU A 60 46.51 24.40 -15.12
CA GLU A 60 47.05 25.33 -14.11
C GLU A 60 47.21 24.70 -12.72
N ASP A 61 46.95 23.40 -12.57
CA ASP A 61 46.93 22.67 -11.28
C ASP A 61 46.09 23.39 -10.20
N MET A 62 44.95 23.96 -10.58
CA MET A 62 44.13 24.86 -9.75
C MET A 62 42.94 24.14 -9.11
N ARG A 63 42.45 24.63 -7.96
CA ARG A 63 41.12 24.27 -7.41
C ARG A 63 40.05 25.27 -7.80
N VAL A 64 38.86 24.77 -8.14
CA VAL A 64 37.68 25.59 -8.40
C VAL A 64 36.72 25.43 -7.23
N TYR A 65 36.56 26.48 -6.43
CA TYR A 65 35.61 26.53 -5.32
C TYR A 65 34.29 27.12 -5.81
N CYS A 66 33.28 26.28 -5.97
CA CYS A 66 31.92 26.71 -6.32
C CYS A 66 31.12 26.85 -5.02
N VAL A 67 30.81 28.08 -4.64
CA VAL A 67 30.26 28.45 -3.34
C VAL A 67 28.85 28.96 -3.52
N SER A 68 27.90 28.49 -2.72
CA SER A 68 26.58 29.10 -2.66
C SER A 68 26.14 29.33 -1.22
N ARG A 69 25.69 30.55 -0.93
CA ARG A 69 25.13 30.95 0.37
C ARG A 69 23.60 31.05 0.36
N ALA A 70 22.98 30.88 -0.80
CA ALA A 70 21.54 30.91 -0.98
C ALA A 70 20.88 29.64 -0.41
N PRO A 71 19.67 29.73 0.17
CA PRO A 71 18.99 28.57 0.76
C PRO A 71 18.45 27.56 -0.28
N ALA A 72 18.37 27.93 -1.56
CA ALA A 72 17.81 27.09 -2.61
C ALA A 72 18.50 27.30 -3.97
N SER A 73 19.82 27.04 -4.07
CA SER A 73 20.59 27.26 -5.31
C SER A 73 20.74 26.05 -6.23
N GLY A 74 20.42 24.84 -5.77
CA GLY A 74 20.68 23.60 -6.53
C GLY A 74 22.16 23.29 -6.76
N VAL A 75 23.10 24.05 -6.18
CA VAL A 75 24.56 23.94 -6.43
C VAL A 75 25.12 22.53 -6.19
N LEU A 76 24.53 21.80 -5.25
CA LEU A 76 24.92 20.43 -4.91
C LEU A 76 24.62 19.45 -6.04
N GLY A 77 23.46 19.57 -6.68
CA GLY A 77 23.06 18.74 -7.82
C GLY A 77 23.95 19.04 -9.02
N LEU A 78 24.12 20.32 -9.35
CA LEU A 78 25.01 20.76 -10.43
C LEU A 78 26.45 20.27 -10.25
N CYS A 79 27.04 20.49 -9.07
CA CYS A 79 28.42 20.06 -8.81
C CYS A 79 28.54 18.53 -8.86
N THR A 80 27.46 17.79 -8.56
CA THR A 80 27.46 16.33 -8.72
C THR A 80 27.56 15.94 -10.19
N CYS A 81 26.83 16.61 -11.08
CA CYS A 81 26.94 16.41 -12.54
C CYS A 81 28.35 16.78 -13.05
N LEU A 82 28.82 18.00 -12.76
CA LEU A 82 30.08 18.51 -13.30
C LEU A 82 31.31 17.74 -12.84
N ARG A 83 31.24 16.99 -11.73
CA ARG A 83 32.35 16.15 -11.26
C ARG A 83 32.69 14.99 -12.20
N GLY A 84 31.74 14.58 -13.05
CA GLY A 84 31.97 13.58 -14.10
C GLY A 84 32.59 14.15 -15.39
N GLU A 85 32.63 15.48 -15.52
CA GLU A 85 33.07 16.18 -16.73
C GLU A 85 34.56 16.54 -16.70
N ALA A 86 35.08 16.98 -17.84
CA ALA A 86 36.45 17.50 -17.96
C ALA A 86 36.71 18.64 -16.96
N GLY A 87 37.84 18.61 -16.26
CA GLY A 87 38.15 19.55 -15.17
C GLY A 87 37.35 19.34 -13.88
N GLY A 88 36.29 18.52 -13.88
CA GLY A 88 35.38 18.28 -12.76
C GLY A 88 36.04 17.73 -11.49
N ARG A 89 37.16 17.02 -11.62
CA ARG A 89 37.96 16.53 -10.48
C ARG A 89 38.57 17.67 -9.64
N ARG A 90 38.73 18.85 -10.23
CA ARG A 90 39.25 20.07 -9.58
C ARG A 90 38.17 20.87 -8.84
N LEU A 91 36.89 20.57 -9.11
CA LEU A 91 35.74 21.23 -8.51
C LEU A 91 35.55 20.82 -7.04
N ARG A 92 35.28 21.81 -6.20
CA ARG A 92 34.93 21.66 -4.79
C ARG A 92 33.69 22.50 -4.50
N CYS A 93 32.60 21.84 -4.12
CA CYS A 93 31.35 22.50 -3.80
C CYS A 93 31.32 22.92 -2.32
N TYR A 94 30.92 24.16 -2.07
CA TYR A 94 30.67 24.72 -0.75
C TYR A 94 29.24 25.26 -0.69
N TYR A 95 28.35 24.52 -0.06
CA TYR A 95 26.96 24.93 0.19
C TYR A 95 26.83 25.44 1.62
N LEU A 96 26.67 26.74 1.77
CA LEU A 96 26.78 27.49 3.02
C LEU A 96 25.52 28.33 3.28
N PRO A 97 24.31 27.73 3.30
CA PRO A 97 23.05 28.47 3.38
C PRO A 97 23.01 29.37 4.61
N GLY A 98 22.84 30.69 4.39
CA GLY A 98 22.74 31.69 5.45
C GLY A 98 24.07 32.04 6.15
N ALA A 99 25.21 31.63 5.60
CA ALA A 99 26.52 32.07 6.12
C ALA A 99 26.71 33.58 5.94
N ARG A 100 27.07 34.28 7.02
CA ARG A 100 27.28 35.73 7.04
C ARG A 100 28.61 36.13 6.41
N ASP A 101 29.66 35.39 6.73
CA ASP A 101 31.01 35.66 6.22
C ASP A 101 31.13 35.21 4.76
N ALA A 102 31.86 35.98 3.97
CA ALA A 102 32.22 35.58 2.61
C ALA A 102 33.19 34.39 2.65
N PHE A 103 33.03 33.44 1.74
CA PHE A 103 33.91 32.29 1.69
C PHE A 103 35.32 32.71 1.25
N ARG A 104 36.30 32.42 2.10
CA ARG A 104 37.73 32.58 1.81
C ARG A 104 38.45 31.32 2.23
N PRO A 105 39.16 30.61 1.31
CA PRO A 105 39.78 29.33 1.61
C PRO A 105 40.70 29.34 2.85
N ASP A 106 41.44 30.43 3.05
CA ASP A 106 42.40 30.56 4.15
C ASP A 106 41.83 31.22 5.41
N ALA A 107 40.56 31.67 5.39
CA ALA A 107 39.95 32.29 6.56
C ALA A 107 39.66 31.26 7.66
N ALA A 108 39.86 31.66 8.92
CA ALA A 108 39.67 30.82 10.11
C ALA A 108 38.40 29.94 10.11
N PRO A 109 37.19 30.41 9.73
CA PRO A 109 35.99 29.57 9.71
C PRO A 109 36.00 28.45 8.66
N TYR A 110 36.81 28.56 7.60
CA TYR A 110 36.81 27.64 6.44
C TYR A 110 38.10 26.84 6.28
N ALA A 111 39.25 27.37 6.71
CA ALA A 111 40.58 26.82 6.43
C ALA A 111 40.78 25.36 6.90
N ALA A 112 40.18 24.99 8.03
CA ALA A 112 40.23 23.61 8.51
C ALA A 112 39.46 22.64 7.60
N GLN A 113 38.30 23.08 7.07
CA GLN A 113 37.50 22.27 6.16
C GLN A 113 38.13 22.20 4.76
N VAL A 114 38.66 23.31 4.27
CA VAL A 114 39.34 23.38 2.96
C VAL A 114 40.53 22.44 2.89
N ARG A 115 41.32 22.34 3.96
CA ARG A 115 42.43 21.38 4.08
C ARG A 115 42.01 19.92 3.94
N ARG A 116 40.74 19.58 4.17
CA ARG A 116 40.19 18.23 3.95
C ARG A 116 39.97 17.93 2.47
N ASP A 117 39.96 18.95 1.62
CA ASP A 117 39.85 18.92 0.16
C ASP A 117 38.67 18.05 -0.35
N LEU A 118 37.56 18.03 0.40
CA LEU A 118 36.39 17.20 0.07
C LEU A 118 35.63 17.79 -1.11
N ALA A 119 35.15 16.93 -2.01
CA ALA A 119 34.41 17.35 -3.21
C ALA A 119 33.13 18.13 -2.91
N VAL A 120 32.45 17.81 -1.80
CA VAL A 120 31.19 18.43 -1.38
C VAL A 120 31.30 18.78 0.09
N ASN A 121 31.04 20.05 0.41
CA ASN A 121 31.12 20.61 1.75
C ASN A 121 29.83 21.37 2.02
N VAL A 122 29.10 20.95 3.03
CA VAL A 122 27.86 21.60 3.45
C VAL A 122 28.08 22.14 4.85
N LEU A 123 27.82 23.43 5.07
CA LEU A 123 27.80 24.03 6.41
C LEU A 123 26.36 24.32 6.78
N ARG A 124 25.82 23.63 7.79
CA ARG A 124 24.46 23.85 8.29
C ARG A 124 24.49 23.88 9.81
N ALA A 125 23.91 24.92 10.41
CA ALA A 125 23.89 25.12 11.87
C ALA A 125 25.28 24.98 12.53
N GLY A 126 26.32 25.52 11.87
CA GLY A 126 27.70 25.46 12.36
C GLY A 126 28.41 24.11 12.20
N VAL A 127 27.75 23.11 11.61
CA VAL A 127 28.30 21.75 11.41
C VAL A 127 28.64 21.52 9.95
N TRP A 128 29.87 21.08 9.69
CA TRP A 128 30.33 20.65 8.37
C TRP A 128 29.89 19.21 8.07
N GLY A 129 29.42 18.98 6.85
CA GLY A 129 28.99 17.67 6.39
C GLY A 129 28.79 17.59 4.89
N SER A 130 27.98 16.61 4.48
CA SER A 130 27.59 16.36 3.09
C SER A 130 26.23 15.65 3.08
N TYR A 131 25.46 15.77 2.00
CA TYR A 131 24.28 14.92 1.81
C TYR A 131 24.71 13.51 1.43
N ARG A 132 24.08 12.51 2.06
CA ARG A 132 24.35 11.09 1.83
C ARG A 132 23.04 10.35 1.65
N HIS A 133 23.03 9.42 0.71
CA HIS A 133 21.94 8.47 0.56
C HIS A 133 22.13 7.38 1.61
N VAL A 134 21.12 7.22 2.46
CA VAL A 134 21.04 6.13 3.41
C VAL A 134 19.96 5.19 2.89
N ALA A 135 20.25 3.89 2.87
CA ALA A 135 19.24 2.91 2.53
C ALA A 135 18.11 3.00 3.58
N LEU A 136 16.90 3.31 3.13
CA LEU A 136 15.72 3.00 3.93
C LEU A 136 15.70 1.47 4.07
N GLY A 137 15.43 0.96 5.27
CA GLY A 137 15.30 -0.47 5.51
C GLY A 137 14.21 -1.09 4.62
N ASP A 138 13.93 -2.38 4.80
CA ASP A 138 12.94 -3.08 3.97
C ASP A 138 11.52 -2.55 4.22
N ALA A 139 11.18 -1.46 3.54
CA ALA A 139 9.92 -0.72 3.73
C ALA A 139 8.72 -1.54 3.25
N ALA A 140 8.94 -2.56 2.42
CA ALA A 140 7.92 -3.48 1.97
C ALA A 140 7.34 -4.33 3.12
N GLU A 141 8.10 -4.53 4.20
CA GLU A 141 7.65 -5.25 5.40
C GLU A 141 7.27 -4.33 6.56
N ALA A 142 7.32 -3.01 6.38
CA ALA A 142 6.98 -2.08 7.44
C ALA A 142 5.49 -2.21 7.82
N GLN A 143 5.24 -2.52 9.09
CA GLN A 143 3.88 -2.62 9.64
C GLN A 143 3.61 -1.45 10.56
N LEU A 144 2.45 -0.82 10.35
CA LEU A 144 1.95 0.25 11.19
C LEU A 144 0.64 -0.19 11.83
N GLN A 145 0.42 0.21 13.07
CA GLN A 145 -0.88 0.03 13.71
C GLN A 145 -1.86 1.05 13.12
N VAL A 146 -2.91 0.56 12.45
CA VAL A 146 -3.93 1.37 11.79
C VAL A 146 -5.33 0.91 12.21
N GLU A 147 -6.29 1.83 12.24
CA GLU A 147 -7.70 1.53 12.58
C GLU A 147 -8.44 0.89 11.39
N HIS A 148 -8.17 1.38 10.18
CA HIS A 148 -8.88 0.98 8.96
C HIS A 148 -7.95 0.17 8.07
N ALA A 149 -8.32 -1.09 7.80
CA ALA A 149 -7.56 -1.97 6.91
C ALA A 149 -8.50 -2.95 6.18
N TYR A 150 -8.06 -3.47 5.04
CA TYR A 150 -8.72 -4.54 4.30
C TYR A 150 -7.73 -5.62 3.88
N VAL A 151 -8.23 -6.82 3.58
CA VAL A 151 -7.43 -7.94 3.08
C VAL A 151 -7.43 -7.95 1.56
N ASN A 152 -6.26 -8.18 0.96
CA ASN A 152 -6.14 -8.38 -0.47
C ASN A 152 -4.99 -9.34 -0.83
N THR A 153 -5.06 -9.91 -2.03
CA THR A 153 -3.93 -10.66 -2.62
C THR A 153 -3.00 -9.71 -3.34
N LEU A 154 -1.73 -9.65 -2.94
CA LEU A 154 -0.73 -8.85 -3.65
C LEU A 154 -0.34 -9.48 -5.00
N THR A 155 -0.36 -10.81 -5.06
CA THR A 155 -0.07 -11.59 -6.26
C THR A 155 -1.24 -12.52 -6.54
N ARG A 156 -1.97 -12.24 -7.62
CA ARG A 156 -3.12 -13.05 -8.02
C ARG A 156 -2.70 -14.50 -8.34
N GLY A 157 -3.46 -15.48 -7.84
CA GLY A 157 -3.13 -16.89 -7.98
C GLY A 157 -2.25 -17.45 -6.85
N ASP A 158 -1.65 -16.59 -6.04
CA ASP A 158 -0.83 -16.97 -4.89
C ASP A 158 -1.49 -16.52 -3.59
N LEU A 159 -2.06 -17.48 -2.85
CA LEU A 159 -2.73 -17.21 -1.58
C LEU A 159 -1.75 -16.83 -0.45
N SER A 160 -0.45 -17.10 -0.58
CA SER A 160 0.55 -16.68 0.41
C SER A 160 0.78 -15.16 0.41
N SER A 161 0.38 -14.51 -0.68
CA SER A 161 0.43 -13.06 -0.87
C SER A 161 -0.71 -12.30 -0.19
N LEU A 162 -1.63 -12.99 0.51
CA LEU A 162 -2.68 -12.34 1.28
C LEU A 162 -2.08 -11.50 2.41
N ARG A 163 -2.45 -10.22 2.44
CA ARG A 163 -1.99 -9.26 3.45
C ARG A 163 -3.10 -8.29 3.83
N TRP A 164 -3.00 -7.75 5.04
CA TRP A 164 -3.73 -6.56 5.46
C TRP A 164 -3.08 -5.32 4.85
N ILE A 165 -3.90 -4.45 4.25
CA ILE A 165 -3.50 -3.20 3.61
C ILE A 165 -4.27 -2.07 4.29
N GLU A 166 -3.59 -0.96 4.58
CA GLU A 166 -4.23 0.23 5.15
C GLU A 166 -5.34 0.75 4.23
N SER A 167 -6.53 0.97 4.79
CA SER A 167 -7.70 1.40 4.04
C SER A 167 -7.72 2.92 3.83
N PRO A 168 -8.17 3.41 2.66
CA PRO A 168 -8.47 4.83 2.43
C PRO A 168 -9.50 5.41 3.40
N LEU A 169 -10.29 4.56 4.08
CA LEU A 169 -11.28 4.98 5.08
C LEU A 169 -10.66 5.67 6.31
N ARG A 170 -9.33 5.68 6.48
CA ARG A 170 -8.65 6.58 7.43
C ARG A 170 -8.99 8.06 7.24
N HIS A 171 -9.40 8.44 6.03
CA HIS A 171 -9.84 9.79 5.68
C HIS A 171 -11.35 9.97 5.73
N ALA A 172 -12.13 8.94 6.07
CA ALA A 172 -13.59 8.94 5.99
C ALA A 172 -14.25 10.03 6.85
N ARG A 173 -13.59 10.46 7.94
CA ARG A 173 -14.03 11.58 8.79
C ARG A 173 -13.82 12.96 8.17
N HIS A 174 -12.97 13.08 7.15
CA HIS A 174 -12.62 14.33 6.47
C HIS A 174 -13.29 14.47 5.09
N VAL A 175 -13.96 13.42 4.62
CA VAL A 175 -14.68 13.40 3.35
C VAL A 175 -16.18 13.42 3.62
N PRO A 176 -16.95 14.35 3.03
CA PRO A 176 -18.41 14.34 3.16
C PRO A 176 -18.98 12.98 2.75
N GLN A 177 -19.61 12.29 3.69
CA GLN A 177 -20.25 11.02 3.41
C GLN A 177 -21.63 11.24 2.78
N SER A 178 -21.98 10.36 1.85
CA SER A 178 -23.34 10.32 1.32
C SER A 178 -24.32 10.00 2.44
N PRO A 179 -25.50 10.65 2.50
CA PRO A 179 -26.52 10.30 3.50
C PRO A 179 -27.03 8.86 3.37
N ARG A 180 -26.79 8.23 2.20
CA ARG A 180 -27.12 6.82 1.91
C ARG A 180 -26.08 5.82 2.42
N THR A 181 -24.90 6.28 2.84
CA THR A 181 -23.86 5.39 3.35
C THR A 181 -23.76 5.44 4.87
N ASP A 182 -23.25 4.36 5.45
CA ASP A 182 -22.94 4.26 6.87
C ASP A 182 -21.57 3.59 7.06
N LEU A 183 -20.76 4.13 7.96
CA LEU A 183 -19.45 3.57 8.31
C LEU A 183 -19.64 2.51 9.38
N CYS A 184 -19.54 1.24 8.99
CA CYS A 184 -19.72 0.12 9.89
C CYS A 184 -18.38 -0.49 10.31
N ARG A 185 -18.27 -0.86 11.59
CA ARG A 185 -17.19 -1.70 12.11
C ARG A 185 -17.53 -3.16 11.86
N VAL A 186 -16.62 -3.87 11.22
CA VAL A 186 -16.80 -5.28 10.85
C VAL A 186 -16.32 -6.16 12.00
N TYR A 187 -17.12 -7.17 12.32
CA TYR A 187 -16.80 -8.20 13.30
C TYR A 187 -16.59 -9.56 12.63
N CYS A 188 -17.44 -9.87 11.63
CA CYS A 188 -17.32 -11.08 10.83
C CYS A 188 -17.42 -10.73 9.35
N ALA A 189 -16.49 -11.24 8.53
CA ALA A 189 -16.48 -11.09 7.08
C ALA A 189 -16.37 -12.48 6.43
N PRO A 190 -17.49 -13.07 5.97
CA PRO A 190 -17.49 -14.37 5.32
C PRO A 190 -16.81 -14.36 3.96
N LEU A 191 -16.29 -15.53 3.58
CA LEU A 191 -15.79 -15.79 2.24
C LEU A 191 -16.90 -16.31 1.34
N ASN A 192 -17.01 -15.74 0.16
CA ASN A 192 -17.88 -16.23 -0.90
C ASN A 192 -17.07 -16.89 -2.02
N PHE A 193 -17.74 -17.70 -2.85
CA PHE A 193 -17.07 -18.42 -3.94
C PHE A 193 -16.33 -17.48 -4.90
N ARG A 194 -16.89 -16.28 -5.12
CA ARG A 194 -16.26 -15.21 -5.91
C ARG A 194 -14.89 -14.82 -5.34
N ASP A 195 -14.77 -14.64 -4.03
CA ASP A 195 -13.52 -14.23 -3.38
C ASP A 195 -12.43 -15.27 -3.61
N ILE A 196 -12.78 -16.56 -3.49
CA ILE A 196 -11.86 -17.68 -3.73
C ILE A 196 -11.45 -17.73 -5.20
N MET A 197 -12.39 -17.60 -6.14
CA MET A 197 -12.08 -17.64 -7.57
C MET A 197 -11.21 -16.46 -8.03
N LEU A 198 -11.42 -15.27 -7.47
CA LEU A 198 -10.58 -14.10 -7.73
C LEU A 198 -9.17 -14.31 -7.18
N ALA A 199 -9.06 -14.69 -5.89
CA ALA A 199 -7.78 -14.87 -5.21
C ALA A 199 -6.92 -15.99 -5.84
N THR A 200 -7.55 -17.09 -6.27
CA THR A 200 -6.87 -18.21 -6.95
C THR A 200 -6.62 -17.96 -8.45
N GLY A 201 -7.05 -16.83 -9.00
CA GLY A 201 -6.85 -16.49 -10.41
C GLY A 201 -7.79 -17.19 -11.39
N LYS A 202 -8.73 -18.01 -10.92
CA LYS A 202 -9.69 -18.74 -11.77
C LYS A 202 -10.77 -17.84 -12.39
N LEU A 203 -11.05 -16.68 -11.78
CA LEU A 203 -11.97 -15.68 -12.33
C LEU A 203 -11.20 -14.38 -12.60
N PRO A 204 -11.21 -13.84 -13.84
CA PRO A 204 -10.63 -12.52 -14.15
C PRO A 204 -11.44 -11.37 -13.54
N PRO A 205 -10.78 -10.29 -13.06
CA PRO A 205 -11.47 -9.08 -12.58
C PRO A 205 -12.39 -8.44 -13.62
N ASP A 206 -12.08 -8.57 -14.91
CA ASP A 206 -12.89 -8.03 -16.02
C ASP A 206 -14.28 -8.67 -16.12
N ALA A 207 -14.48 -9.83 -15.47
CA ALA A 207 -15.80 -10.46 -15.37
C ALA A 207 -16.68 -9.83 -14.26
N LEU A 208 -16.14 -8.90 -13.47
CA LEU A 208 -16.88 -8.22 -12.41
C LEU A 208 -17.70 -7.06 -12.98
N PRO A 209 -18.92 -6.82 -12.47
CA PRO A 209 -19.77 -5.74 -12.95
C PRO A 209 -19.22 -4.36 -12.56
N GLY A 210 -19.51 -3.36 -13.39
CA GLY A 210 -19.16 -1.96 -13.11
C GLY A 210 -17.66 -1.70 -13.24
N ASN A 211 -17.13 -0.80 -12.41
CA ASN A 211 -15.72 -0.39 -12.43
C ASN A 211 -14.87 -1.13 -11.37
N LEU A 212 -15.28 -2.34 -10.96
CA LEU A 212 -14.57 -3.10 -9.93
C LEU A 212 -13.19 -3.58 -10.39
N ALA A 213 -13.00 -3.81 -11.69
CA ALA A 213 -11.70 -4.17 -12.25
C ALA A 213 -10.62 -3.10 -12.04
N GLY A 214 -11.03 -1.83 -11.92
CA GLY A 214 -10.13 -0.71 -11.62
C GLY A 214 -9.92 -0.43 -10.13
N GLN A 215 -10.55 -1.19 -9.23
CA GLN A 215 -10.40 -1.02 -7.80
C GLN A 215 -9.23 -1.84 -7.25
N GLU A 216 -8.54 -1.29 -6.25
CA GLU A 216 -7.39 -1.96 -5.63
C GLU A 216 -7.81 -3.22 -4.87
N CYS A 217 -8.99 -3.23 -4.24
CA CYS A 217 -9.52 -4.36 -3.49
C CYS A 217 -10.87 -4.80 -4.05
N ILE A 218 -10.99 -6.09 -4.34
CA ILE A 218 -12.18 -6.70 -4.94
C ILE A 218 -12.73 -7.88 -4.12
N LEU A 219 -12.13 -8.15 -2.95
CA LEU A 219 -12.51 -9.24 -2.07
C LEU A 219 -13.53 -8.79 -1.02
N GLY A 220 -14.45 -9.69 -0.69
CA GLY A 220 -15.45 -9.51 0.34
C GLY A 220 -16.74 -8.91 -0.18
N LEU A 221 -17.82 -9.59 0.17
CA LEU A 221 -19.16 -9.33 -0.36
C LEU A 221 -20.21 -9.08 0.72
N GLU A 222 -19.92 -9.49 1.95
CA GLU A 222 -20.83 -9.35 3.06
C GLU A 222 -20.07 -9.27 4.37
N PHE A 223 -20.77 -8.79 5.39
CA PHE A 223 -20.23 -8.68 6.72
C PHE A 223 -21.36 -8.66 7.75
N SER A 224 -20.98 -8.84 9.01
CA SER A 224 -21.77 -8.42 10.16
C SER A 224 -20.91 -7.61 11.13
N GLY A 225 -21.55 -6.73 11.89
CA GLY A 225 -20.86 -5.87 12.82
C GLY A 225 -21.74 -4.79 13.42
N ARG A 226 -21.20 -3.58 13.55
CA ARG A 226 -21.89 -2.44 14.17
C ARG A 226 -21.90 -1.22 13.26
N SER A 227 -23.05 -0.56 13.16
CA SER A 227 -23.20 0.74 12.50
C SER A 227 -22.45 1.86 13.24
N SER A 228 -22.39 3.04 12.64
CA SER A 228 -21.87 4.24 13.31
C SER A 228 -22.61 4.59 14.60
N ASP A 229 -23.93 4.34 14.63
CA ASP A 229 -24.78 4.48 15.82
C ASP A 229 -24.67 3.31 16.83
N GLY A 230 -23.80 2.34 16.57
CA GLY A 230 -23.56 1.19 17.46
C GLY A 230 -24.59 0.04 17.36
N LYS A 231 -25.58 0.13 16.46
CA LYS A 231 -26.57 -0.93 16.22
C LYS A 231 -25.92 -2.16 15.60
N ARG A 232 -26.39 -3.36 15.94
CA ARG A 232 -25.91 -4.60 15.30
C ARG A 232 -26.50 -4.71 13.90
N VAL A 233 -25.63 -4.79 12.90
CA VAL A 233 -26.02 -4.82 11.48
C VAL A 233 -25.35 -5.97 10.75
N MET A 234 -26.02 -6.48 9.72
CA MET A 234 -25.47 -7.35 8.69
C MET A 234 -25.74 -6.71 7.34
N GLY A 235 -24.86 -6.92 6.37
CA GLY A 235 -24.98 -6.22 5.09
C GLY A 235 -24.20 -6.83 3.95
N MET A 236 -24.52 -6.37 2.75
CA MET A 236 -23.78 -6.67 1.54
C MET A 236 -23.02 -5.44 1.04
N VAL A 237 -21.85 -5.68 0.45
CA VAL A 237 -21.04 -4.69 -0.23
C VAL A 237 -20.60 -5.24 -1.59
N ALA A 238 -20.35 -4.37 -2.56
CA ALA A 238 -19.93 -4.82 -3.89
C ALA A 238 -18.52 -5.45 -3.88
N ALA A 239 -17.65 -4.94 -2.99
CA ALA A 239 -16.26 -5.33 -2.78
C ALA A 239 -15.77 -4.76 -1.43
N CYS A 240 -14.51 -5.06 -1.06
CA CYS A 240 -13.84 -4.57 0.14
C CYS A 240 -14.51 -4.97 1.46
N GLY A 241 -15.30 -6.05 1.48
CA GLY A 241 -15.99 -6.53 2.69
C GLY A 241 -15.08 -7.23 3.70
N LEU A 242 -13.96 -7.80 3.23
CA LEU A 242 -12.93 -8.39 4.09
C LEU A 242 -12.07 -7.27 4.70
N ALA A 243 -12.63 -6.54 5.66
CA ALA A 243 -12.03 -5.34 6.21
C ALA A 243 -12.32 -5.17 7.71
N SER A 244 -11.60 -4.28 8.39
CA SER A 244 -11.92 -3.86 9.78
C SER A 244 -13.13 -2.91 9.83
N THR A 245 -13.31 -2.13 8.77
CA THR A 245 -14.44 -1.21 8.60
C THR A 245 -14.87 -1.16 7.15
N VAL A 246 -16.16 -0.95 6.91
CA VAL A 246 -16.74 -0.82 5.57
C VAL A 246 -17.64 0.39 5.51
N LEU A 247 -17.67 1.06 4.35
CA LEU A 247 -18.66 2.09 4.05
C LEU A 247 -19.80 1.42 3.29
N ALA A 248 -20.86 1.06 4.00
CA ALA A 248 -21.97 0.28 3.46
C ALA A 248 -23.11 1.17 2.99
N ASP A 249 -23.80 0.78 1.91
CA ASP A 249 -25.04 1.42 1.50
C ASP A 249 -26.18 0.96 2.42
N LYS A 250 -26.91 1.92 3.00
CA LYS A 250 -28.04 1.67 3.90
C LYS A 250 -29.15 0.83 3.26
N GLY A 251 -29.28 0.84 1.93
CA GLY A 251 -30.21 -0.02 1.18
C GLY A 251 -29.83 -1.51 1.19
N PHE A 252 -28.60 -1.84 1.56
CA PHE A 252 -28.07 -3.21 1.69
C PHE A 252 -27.61 -3.51 3.12
N LEU A 253 -28.20 -2.82 4.11
CA LEU A 253 -28.02 -3.07 5.54
C LEU A 253 -29.32 -3.57 6.17
N TRP A 254 -29.19 -4.57 7.04
CA TRP A 254 -30.28 -5.11 7.85
C TRP A 254 -29.86 -5.13 9.31
N GLU A 255 -30.82 -4.85 10.21
CA GLU A 255 -30.60 -4.99 11.64
C GLU A 255 -30.53 -6.49 12.01
N VAL A 256 -29.56 -6.85 12.85
CA VAL A 256 -29.37 -8.22 13.30
C VAL A 256 -30.40 -8.57 14.37
N PRO A 257 -31.24 -9.62 14.18
CA PRO A 257 -32.23 -10.05 15.16
C PRO A 257 -31.65 -10.25 16.55
N ALA A 258 -32.42 -9.91 17.60
CA ALA A 258 -31.99 -9.98 19.01
C ALA A 258 -31.27 -11.29 19.37
N LYS A 259 -31.85 -12.41 18.92
CA LYS A 259 -31.42 -13.78 19.23
C LYS A 259 -30.26 -14.29 18.37
N TRP A 260 -29.81 -13.54 17.37
CA TRP A 260 -28.71 -13.95 16.51
C TRP A 260 -27.40 -13.37 17.01
N SER A 261 -26.37 -14.20 17.01
CA SER A 261 -24.98 -13.76 17.07
C SER A 261 -24.58 -13.02 15.78
N LEU A 262 -23.49 -12.25 15.84
CA LEU A 262 -22.93 -11.62 14.64
C LEU A 262 -22.36 -12.68 13.68
N GLU A 263 -21.84 -13.80 14.19
CA GLU A 263 -21.34 -14.89 13.37
C GLU A 263 -22.46 -15.53 12.53
N GLU A 264 -23.59 -15.88 13.15
CA GLU A 264 -24.76 -16.41 12.44
C GLU A 264 -25.29 -15.37 11.43
N ALA A 265 -25.41 -14.12 11.85
CA ALA A 265 -25.92 -13.04 10.99
C ALA A 265 -25.05 -12.82 9.75
N ALA A 266 -23.74 -13.01 9.85
CA ALA A 266 -22.84 -12.87 8.71
C ALA A 266 -23.14 -13.89 7.60
N THR A 267 -23.73 -15.04 7.90
CA THR A 267 -23.97 -16.13 6.93
C THR A 267 -25.17 -15.90 6.00
N VAL A 268 -25.94 -14.84 6.24
CA VAL A 268 -27.27 -14.64 5.63
C VAL A 268 -27.27 -13.77 4.38
N PRO A 269 -26.62 -12.57 4.37
CA PRO A 269 -26.88 -11.56 3.34
C PRO A 269 -26.75 -12.07 1.89
N VAL A 270 -25.60 -12.59 1.48
CA VAL A 270 -25.37 -13.03 0.10
C VAL A 270 -26.15 -14.29 -0.21
N ALA A 271 -26.16 -15.28 0.68
CA ALA A 271 -26.82 -16.56 0.46
C ALA A 271 -28.33 -16.40 0.22
N TYR A 272 -29.01 -15.68 1.12
CA TYR A 272 -30.45 -15.48 1.04
C TYR A 272 -30.85 -14.44 0.00
N ALA A 273 -30.09 -13.36 -0.18
CA ALA A 273 -30.38 -12.40 -1.26
C ALA A 273 -30.29 -13.06 -2.63
N THR A 274 -29.27 -13.90 -2.85
CA THR A 274 -29.09 -14.66 -4.09
C THR A 274 -30.25 -15.63 -4.31
N ALA A 275 -30.59 -16.44 -3.31
CA ALA A 275 -31.66 -17.43 -3.40
C ALA A 275 -33.04 -16.77 -3.62
N TYR A 276 -33.34 -15.70 -2.88
CA TYR A 276 -34.61 -14.99 -3.00
C TYR A 276 -34.75 -14.29 -4.35
N TYR A 277 -33.70 -13.60 -4.81
CA TYR A 277 -33.70 -12.98 -6.13
C TYR A 277 -33.86 -14.01 -7.25
N ALA A 278 -33.18 -15.15 -7.17
CA ALA A 278 -33.26 -16.21 -8.17
C ALA A 278 -34.65 -16.88 -8.20
N LEU A 279 -35.16 -17.33 -7.06
CA LEU A 279 -36.40 -18.11 -6.98
C LEU A 279 -37.65 -17.25 -7.08
N VAL A 280 -37.70 -16.14 -6.34
CA VAL A 280 -38.92 -15.33 -6.18
C VAL A 280 -38.98 -14.22 -7.22
N VAL A 281 -37.93 -13.40 -7.33
CA VAL A 281 -37.96 -12.23 -8.23
C VAL A 281 -37.83 -12.65 -9.69
N ARG A 282 -36.84 -13.50 -10.01
CA ARG A 282 -36.56 -13.93 -11.39
C ARG A 282 -37.36 -15.16 -11.78
N GLY A 283 -37.36 -16.19 -10.94
CA GLY A 283 -38.04 -17.46 -11.17
C GLY A 283 -39.55 -17.42 -10.97
N ARG A 284 -40.05 -16.44 -10.19
CA ARG A 284 -41.49 -16.29 -9.86
C ARG A 284 -42.13 -17.58 -9.32
N MET A 285 -41.36 -18.35 -8.57
CA MET A 285 -41.74 -19.63 -7.98
C MET A 285 -43.08 -19.52 -7.22
N ARG A 286 -43.95 -20.51 -7.43
CA ARG A 286 -45.29 -20.59 -6.83
C ARG A 286 -45.44 -21.85 -5.99
N ARG A 287 -46.34 -21.77 -5.01
CA ARG A 287 -46.72 -22.91 -4.17
C ARG A 287 -47.16 -24.10 -5.03
N GLY A 288 -46.70 -25.30 -4.67
CA GLY A 288 -47.02 -26.53 -5.37
C GLY A 288 -46.13 -26.83 -6.59
N GLU A 289 -45.27 -25.91 -7.01
CA GLU A 289 -44.28 -26.18 -8.05
C GLU A 289 -43.13 -27.06 -7.52
N ALA A 290 -42.37 -27.65 -8.44
CA ALA A 290 -41.16 -28.41 -8.13
C ALA A 290 -39.91 -27.60 -8.46
N VAL A 291 -38.89 -27.66 -7.60
CA VAL A 291 -37.63 -26.93 -7.77
C VAL A 291 -36.45 -27.86 -7.56
N LEU A 292 -35.52 -27.89 -8.52
CA LEU A 292 -34.23 -28.55 -8.39
C LEU A 292 -33.16 -27.55 -7.93
N VAL A 293 -32.63 -27.77 -6.72
CA VAL A 293 -31.54 -26.98 -6.14
C VAL A 293 -30.24 -27.79 -6.20
N HIS A 294 -29.34 -27.45 -7.10
CA HIS A 294 -28.02 -28.08 -7.11
C HIS A 294 -27.18 -27.66 -5.90
N ALA A 295 -26.33 -28.59 -5.43
CA ALA A 295 -25.40 -28.37 -4.33
C ALA A 295 -26.09 -27.84 -3.05
N GLY A 296 -27.18 -28.49 -2.61
CA GLY A 296 -28.02 -28.04 -1.51
C GLY A 296 -27.33 -27.84 -0.16
N THR A 297 -26.12 -28.42 0.03
CA THR A 297 -25.31 -28.18 1.23
C THR A 297 -24.47 -26.91 1.21
N GLY A 298 -24.32 -26.24 0.07
CA GLY A 298 -23.67 -24.93 -0.02
C GLY A 298 -24.52 -23.82 0.59
N GLY A 299 -23.94 -22.66 0.89
CA GLY A 299 -24.66 -21.54 1.53
C GLY A 299 -25.92 -21.12 0.76
N VAL A 300 -25.78 -20.83 -0.54
CA VAL A 300 -26.92 -20.51 -1.42
C VAL A 300 -27.89 -21.69 -1.53
N GLY A 301 -27.37 -22.93 -1.61
CA GLY A 301 -28.19 -24.14 -1.70
C GLY A 301 -29.11 -24.31 -0.47
N GLN A 302 -28.55 -24.16 0.73
CA GLN A 302 -29.34 -24.25 1.97
C GLN A 302 -30.39 -23.14 2.05
N ALA A 303 -30.05 -21.90 1.68
CA ALA A 303 -31.00 -20.79 1.64
C ALA A 303 -32.13 -21.04 0.63
N ALA A 304 -31.80 -21.56 -0.57
CA ALA A 304 -32.76 -21.90 -1.61
C ALA A 304 -33.72 -23.02 -1.18
N VAL A 305 -33.19 -24.10 -0.57
CA VAL A 305 -34.01 -25.19 -0.01
C VAL A 305 -34.96 -24.64 1.06
N ALA A 306 -34.46 -23.82 1.99
CA ALA A 306 -35.28 -23.22 3.04
C ALA A 306 -36.44 -22.36 2.47
N ILE A 307 -36.14 -21.49 1.51
CA ILE A 307 -37.14 -20.62 0.86
C ILE A 307 -38.16 -21.45 0.08
N ALA A 308 -37.72 -22.44 -0.71
CA ALA A 308 -38.61 -23.26 -1.53
C ALA A 308 -39.55 -24.14 -0.67
N LEU A 309 -39.03 -24.76 0.39
CA LEU A 309 -39.84 -25.51 1.35
C LEU A 309 -40.87 -24.60 2.04
N HIS A 310 -40.45 -23.39 2.47
CA HIS A 310 -41.35 -22.42 3.09
C HIS A 310 -42.47 -21.96 2.14
N ALA A 311 -42.17 -21.81 0.84
CA ALA A 311 -43.16 -21.50 -0.19
C ALA A 311 -44.13 -22.67 -0.49
N GLY A 312 -43.89 -23.86 0.07
CA GLY A 312 -44.68 -25.06 -0.17
C GLY A 312 -44.42 -25.69 -1.54
N CYS A 313 -43.18 -25.62 -2.01
CA CYS A 313 -42.74 -26.30 -3.23
C CYS A 313 -42.19 -27.69 -2.91
N THR A 314 -42.24 -28.59 -3.89
CA THR A 314 -41.50 -29.86 -3.85
C THR A 314 -40.04 -29.59 -4.19
N VAL A 315 -39.14 -29.89 -3.27
CA VAL A 315 -37.70 -29.64 -3.47
C VAL A 315 -36.98 -30.93 -3.87
N TYR A 316 -36.23 -30.86 -4.95
CA TYR A 316 -35.17 -31.80 -5.33
C TYR A 316 -33.82 -31.13 -5.11
N THR A 317 -32.81 -31.88 -4.68
CA THR A 317 -31.47 -31.33 -4.48
C THR A 317 -30.38 -32.33 -4.81
N THR A 318 -29.18 -31.84 -5.09
CA THR A 318 -27.99 -32.69 -5.25
C THR A 318 -26.94 -32.44 -4.17
N VAL A 319 -26.22 -33.49 -3.78
CA VAL A 319 -25.09 -33.43 -2.84
C VAL A 319 -23.94 -34.31 -3.29
N GLY A 320 -22.73 -33.98 -2.82
CA GLY A 320 -21.53 -34.70 -3.24
C GLY A 320 -21.14 -35.88 -2.35
N THR A 321 -21.56 -35.95 -1.09
CA THR A 321 -21.11 -37.00 -0.14
C THR A 321 -22.25 -37.50 0.75
N PRO A 322 -22.13 -38.73 1.30
CA PRO A 322 -23.08 -39.25 2.28
C PRO A 322 -23.27 -38.34 3.51
N ASP A 323 -22.20 -37.76 4.04
CA ASP A 323 -22.27 -36.87 5.20
C ASP A 323 -23.07 -35.59 4.89
N LYS A 324 -22.87 -35.03 3.68
CA LYS A 324 -23.65 -33.89 3.19
C LYS A 324 -25.13 -34.24 3.03
N ARG A 325 -25.43 -35.48 2.61
CA ARG A 325 -26.80 -36.00 2.55
C ARG A 325 -27.41 -36.10 3.94
N ALA A 326 -26.68 -36.67 4.90
CA ALA A 326 -27.13 -36.80 6.29
C ALA A 326 -27.42 -35.43 6.91
N PHE A 327 -26.51 -34.48 6.74
CA PHE A 327 -26.67 -33.10 7.21
C PHE A 327 -27.94 -32.42 6.67
N LEU A 328 -28.23 -32.53 5.35
CA LEU A 328 -29.46 -31.93 4.81
C LEU A 328 -30.72 -32.57 5.38
N ARG A 329 -30.72 -33.88 5.60
CA ARG A 329 -31.88 -34.58 6.16
C ARG A 329 -32.14 -34.17 7.60
N GLU A 330 -31.08 -34.00 8.40
CA GLU A 330 -31.19 -33.52 9.77
C GLU A 330 -31.68 -32.06 9.81
N ARG A 331 -31.11 -31.20 8.95
CA ARG A 331 -31.44 -29.77 8.91
C ARG A 331 -32.82 -29.47 8.32
N PHE A 332 -33.26 -30.26 7.35
CA PHE A 332 -34.55 -30.11 6.66
C PHE A 332 -35.34 -31.43 6.71
N PRO A 333 -35.97 -31.77 7.85
CA PRO A 333 -36.67 -33.04 8.03
C PRO A 333 -37.83 -33.28 7.06
N THR A 334 -38.37 -32.21 6.46
CA THR A 334 -39.45 -32.27 5.47
C THR A 334 -38.95 -32.60 4.05
N LEU A 335 -37.64 -32.67 3.81
CA LEU A 335 -37.06 -33.02 2.52
C LEU A 335 -36.98 -34.56 2.38
N PRO A 336 -37.71 -35.18 1.42
CA PRO A 336 -37.72 -36.62 1.27
C PRO A 336 -36.34 -37.16 0.83
N PRO A 337 -35.86 -38.29 1.39
CA PRO A 337 -34.57 -38.88 1.02
C PRO A 337 -34.41 -39.19 -0.47
N GLU A 338 -35.49 -39.59 -1.14
CA GLU A 338 -35.60 -39.89 -2.56
C GLU A 338 -35.40 -38.66 -3.46
N ASN A 339 -35.61 -37.46 -2.92
CA ASN A 339 -35.41 -36.20 -3.64
C ASN A 339 -33.97 -35.67 -3.54
N ILE A 340 -33.04 -36.46 -2.99
CA ILE A 340 -31.63 -36.08 -2.83
C ILE A 340 -30.74 -36.93 -3.75
N GLY A 341 -30.38 -36.36 -4.91
CA GLY A 341 -29.50 -36.97 -5.93
C GLY A 341 -28.00 -36.67 -5.75
N ASN A 342 -27.18 -37.15 -6.68
CA ASN A 342 -25.72 -36.97 -6.67
C ASN A 342 -25.30 -35.72 -7.47
N SER A 343 -24.39 -34.91 -6.93
CA SER A 343 -23.86 -33.72 -7.62
C SER A 343 -22.56 -33.96 -8.39
N ARG A 344 -22.05 -35.20 -8.40
CA ARG A 344 -20.75 -35.56 -9.04
C ARG A 344 -20.91 -36.23 -10.40
N ASP A 345 -22.13 -36.54 -10.80
CA ASP A 345 -22.46 -37.16 -12.08
C ASP A 345 -23.84 -36.64 -12.56
N THR A 346 -24.40 -37.28 -13.59
CA THR A 346 -25.68 -36.92 -14.20
C THR A 346 -26.83 -37.83 -13.77
N SER A 347 -26.73 -38.50 -12.62
CA SER A 347 -27.77 -39.42 -12.12
C SER A 347 -28.93 -38.75 -11.39
N PHE A 348 -28.84 -37.43 -11.17
CA PHE A 348 -29.77 -36.63 -10.38
C PHE A 348 -31.15 -36.42 -10.99
#